data_AF-A0A351J047-F1
#
_entry.id   AF-A0A351J047-F1
#
_cell.length_a   1.000
_cell.length_b   1.000
_cell.length_c   1.000
_cell.angle_alpha   90.00
_cell.angle_beta   90.00
_cell.angle_gamma   90.00
#
_symmetry.space_group_name_H-M   'P 1'
#
loop_
_entity.id
_entity.type
_entity.pdbx_description
1 polymer ?
#
loop_
_entity_poly.entity_id
_entity_poly.type
_entity_poly.pdbx_seq_one_letter_code
_entity_poly.pdbx_strand_id
1 'polypeptide(L)'
;DWDEGRDQHYQEEKSDEEPAIPQPTGDLIGACANPTVTMNLMYLVKEFAQDQKIRCDCGKEGYNLQLGYDHIQLTCPHCGGVRRINSVTENDLYALADQDEIRIRR
;
A
#
# COMPACT_ATOMS: atom_id res chain seq x y z
N ASP A 1 -5.98 52.04 -46.97
CA ASP A 1 -4.55 51.77 -46.71
C ASP A 1 -4.39 51.82 -45.20
N TRP A 2 -3.86 50.74 -44.63
CA TRP A 2 -3.74 50.44 -43.20
C TRP A 2 -5.05 50.15 -42.44
N ASP A 3 -5.35 48.86 -42.29
CA ASP A 3 -5.94 48.38 -41.04
C ASP A 3 -5.01 47.28 -40.50
N GLU A 4 -4.19 47.70 -39.54
CA GLU A 4 -3.36 46.86 -38.68
C GLU A 4 -4.26 46.14 -37.69
N GLY A 5 -4.05 44.84 -37.48
CA GLY A 5 -4.77 44.15 -36.42
C GLY A 5 -4.50 42.66 -36.39
N ARG A 6 -3.27 42.32 -35.99
CA ARG A 6 -2.83 40.97 -35.68
C ARG A 6 -3.51 40.45 -34.40
N ASP A 7 -3.46 39.13 -34.25
CA ASP A 7 -3.76 38.32 -33.05
C ASP A 7 -5.28 38.03 -32.93
N GLN A 8 -5.76 36.79 -32.84
CA GLN A 8 -5.29 35.68 -32.03
C GLN A 8 -5.88 34.38 -32.58
N HIS A 9 -5.06 33.36 -32.76
CA HIS A 9 -5.51 31.99 -32.49
C HIS A 9 -4.33 31.24 -31.91
N TYR A 10 -4.15 31.41 -30.61
CA TYR A 10 -3.40 30.46 -29.80
C TYR A 10 -4.09 29.10 -29.97
N GLN A 11 -3.40 28.14 -30.58
CA GLN A 11 -3.77 26.74 -30.48
C GLN A 11 -3.34 26.27 -29.09
N GLU A 12 -4.26 26.21 -28.14
CA GLU A 12 -4.05 25.48 -26.88
C GLU A 12 -4.27 23.99 -27.12
N GLU A 13 -3.27 23.33 -27.70
CA GLU A 13 -3.11 21.89 -27.56
C GLU A 13 -2.30 21.61 -26.29
N LYS A 14 -2.99 21.33 -25.18
CA LYS A 14 -2.43 20.50 -24.10
C LYS A 14 -3.55 19.93 -23.24
N SER A 15 -3.86 18.67 -23.51
CA SER A 15 -4.60 17.78 -22.64
C SER A 15 -3.76 17.53 -21.38
N ASP A 16 -3.89 18.39 -20.39
CA ASP A 16 -3.40 18.14 -19.03
C ASP A 16 -4.43 17.25 -18.30
N GLU A 17 -4.68 16.05 -18.83
CA GLU A 17 -5.29 15.01 -18.02
C GLU A 17 -4.14 14.35 -17.26
N GLU A 18 -3.79 14.97 -16.13
CA GLU A 18 -2.98 14.32 -15.10
C GLU A 18 -3.60 12.94 -14.86
N PRO A 19 -2.86 11.82 -15.00
CA PRO A 19 -3.46 10.51 -14.88
C PRO A 19 -4.05 10.44 -13.48
N ALA A 20 -5.37 10.38 -13.41
CA ALA A 20 -6.07 10.22 -12.15
C ALA A 20 -5.53 8.94 -11.52
N ILE A 21 -4.65 9.10 -10.53
CA ILE A 21 -4.30 8.01 -9.64
C ILE A 21 -5.65 7.59 -9.09
N PRO A 22 -6.13 6.35 -9.36
CA PRO A 22 -7.43 5.94 -8.91
C PRO A 22 -7.47 6.17 -7.40
N GLN A 23 -8.33 7.09 -6.97
CA GLN A 23 -8.53 7.31 -5.54
C GLN A 23 -9.02 5.97 -4.97
N PRO A 24 -8.48 5.47 -3.85
CA PRO A 24 -8.93 4.20 -3.29
C PRO A 24 -10.43 4.30 -3.00
N THR A 25 -11.24 3.65 -3.84
CA THR A 25 -12.71 3.72 -3.82
C THR A 25 -13.36 2.74 -2.83
N GLY A 26 -12.58 2.09 -1.97
CA GLY A 26 -13.07 0.98 -1.17
C GLY A 26 -13.33 1.37 0.27
N ASP A 27 -14.61 1.48 0.66
CA ASP A 27 -14.98 1.15 2.03
C ASP A 27 -14.38 -0.22 2.35
N LEU A 28 -13.58 -0.34 3.41
CA LEU A 28 -13.04 -1.65 3.84
C LEU A 28 -14.17 -2.63 4.20
N ILE A 29 -15.39 -2.12 4.36
CA ILE A 29 -16.64 -2.86 4.56
C ILE A 29 -16.90 -3.75 3.34
N GLY A 30 -16.56 -5.04 3.47
CA GLY A 30 -16.71 -6.05 2.41
C GLY A 30 -15.40 -6.43 1.70
N ALA A 31 -14.34 -5.64 1.82
CA ALA A 31 -13.03 -5.97 1.27
C ALA A 31 -12.26 -7.00 2.14
N CYS A 32 -12.54 -7.02 3.44
CA CYS A 32 -11.93 -7.92 4.41
C CYS A 32 -12.94 -8.40 5.45
N ALA A 33 -12.62 -9.51 6.12
CA ALA A 33 -13.47 -10.19 7.09
C ALA A 33 -13.71 -9.34 8.35
N ASN A 34 -12.70 -8.56 8.77
CA ASN A 34 -12.78 -7.67 9.92
C ASN A 34 -12.01 -6.36 9.63
N PRO A 35 -12.71 -5.29 9.22
CA PRO A 35 -12.09 -4.01 8.87
C PRO A 35 -11.30 -3.38 10.02
N THR A 36 -11.79 -3.47 11.25
CA THR A 36 -11.14 -2.88 12.42
C THR A 36 -9.82 -3.57 12.74
N VAL A 37 -9.81 -4.90 12.82
CA VAL A 37 -8.59 -5.68 13.05
C VAL A 37 -7.60 -5.48 11.91
N THR A 38 -8.08 -5.55 10.66
CA THR A 38 -7.24 -5.39 9.46
C THR A 38 -6.57 -4.02 9.41
N MET A 39 -7.30 -2.94 9.70
CA MET A 39 -6.76 -1.59 9.71
C MET A 39 -5.71 -1.41 10.83
N ASN A 40 -6.00 -1.88 12.04
CA ASN A 40 -5.04 -1.84 13.16
C ASN A 40 -3.78 -2.63 12.86
N LEU A 41 -3.90 -3.77 12.18
CA LEU A 41 -2.78 -4.60 11.81
C LEU A 41 -1.92 -3.94 10.71
N MET A 42 -2.52 -3.23 9.76
CA MET A 42 -1.78 -2.40 8.79
C MET A 42 -1.02 -1.26 9.47
N TYR A 43 -1.63 -0.59 10.46
CA TYR A 43 -0.93 0.42 11.26
C TYR A 43 0.25 -0.18 12.02
N LEU A 44 0.06 -1.34 12.64
CA LEU A 44 1.13 -2.03 13.34
C LEU A 44 2.27 -2.40 12.39
N VAL A 45 1.99 -2.97 11.21
CA VAL A 45 3.02 -3.23 10.19
C VAL A 45 3.77 -1.96 9.79
N LYS A 46 3.08 -0.82 9.68
CA LYS A 46 3.71 0.47 9.40
C LYS A 46 4.67 0.88 10.52
N GLU A 47 4.32 0.66 11.79
CA GLU A 47 5.22 0.91 12.93
C GLU A 47 6.47 0.02 12.89
N PHE A 48 6.31 -1.28 12.63
CA PHE A 48 7.46 -2.19 12.42
C PHE A 48 8.36 -1.71 11.27
N ALA A 49 7.77 -1.20 10.19
CA ALA A 49 8.54 -0.67 9.06
C ALA A 49 9.32 0.60 9.43
N GLN A 50 8.70 1.52 10.18
CA GLN A 50 9.33 2.76 10.66
C GLN A 50 10.51 2.46 11.60
N ASP A 51 10.37 1.43 12.43
CA ASP A 51 11.41 0.94 13.34
C ASP A 51 12.46 0.04 12.67
N GLN A 52 12.39 -0.17 11.34
CA GLN A 52 13.27 -1.09 10.59
C GLN A 52 13.25 -2.54 11.10
N LYS A 53 12.09 -2.99 11.60
CA LYS A 53 11.83 -4.33 12.17
C LYS A 53 11.12 -5.29 11.20
N ILE A 54 11.22 -5.06 9.88
CA ILE A 54 10.74 -6.01 8.87
C ILE A 54 11.95 -6.54 8.11
N ARG A 55 12.21 -7.84 8.23
CA ARG A 55 13.39 -8.49 7.65
C ARG A 55 12.99 -9.66 6.78
N CYS A 56 13.69 -9.81 5.65
CA CYS A 56 13.63 -11.04 4.88
C CYS A 56 14.88 -11.88 5.16
N ASP A 57 14.71 -13.20 5.29
CA ASP A 57 15.83 -14.11 5.51
C ASP A 57 16.80 -14.17 4.31
N CYS A 58 16.44 -13.59 3.16
CA CYS A 58 17.35 -13.41 2.03
C CYS A 58 18.34 -12.24 2.21
N GLY A 59 18.21 -11.46 3.29
CA GLY A 59 19.09 -10.33 3.63
C GLY A 59 18.82 -9.05 2.84
N LYS A 60 17.83 -9.02 1.95
CA LYS A 60 17.38 -7.80 1.27
C LYS A 60 16.25 -7.13 2.05
N GLU A 61 16.27 -5.81 2.02
CA GLU A 61 15.26 -4.96 2.66
C GLU A 61 14.06 -4.72 1.74
N GLY A 62 12.98 -4.19 2.31
CA GLY A 62 11.76 -3.85 1.58
C GLY A 62 10.74 -4.98 1.51
N TYR A 63 9.48 -4.58 1.36
CA TYR A 63 8.32 -5.48 1.27
C TYR A 63 7.22 -4.84 0.42
N ASN A 64 6.45 -5.68 -0.27
CA ASN A 64 5.15 -5.31 -0.85
C ASN A 64 4.04 -5.80 0.09
N LEU A 65 3.07 -4.94 0.40
CA LEU A 65 1.89 -5.31 1.18
C LEU A 65 0.69 -5.51 0.25
N GLN A 66 0.00 -6.64 0.41
CA GLN A 66 -1.25 -6.94 -0.27
C GLN A 66 -2.33 -7.28 0.76
N LEU A 67 -3.53 -6.75 0.55
CA LEU A 67 -4.71 -7.09 1.34
C LEU A 67 -5.41 -8.30 0.73
N GLY A 68 -5.64 -9.32 1.55
CA GLY A 68 -6.58 -10.40 1.27
C GLY A 68 -7.84 -10.27 2.13
N TYR A 69 -8.79 -11.18 1.92
CA TYR A 69 -10.06 -11.12 2.66
C TYR A 69 -9.86 -11.34 4.18
N ASP A 70 -9.07 -12.32 4.57
CA ASP A 70 -8.87 -12.78 5.95
C ASP A 70 -7.43 -12.54 6.48
N HIS A 71 -6.61 -11.84 5.71
CA HIS A 71 -5.19 -11.66 6.00
C HIS A 71 -4.60 -10.44 5.29
N ILE A 72 -3.44 -10.02 5.75
CA ILE A 72 -2.48 -9.26 4.95
C ILE A 72 -1.31 -10.17 4.54
N GLN A 73 -0.71 -9.84 3.40
CA GLN A 73 0.46 -10.54 2.89
C GLN A 73 1.60 -9.55 2.70
N LEU A 74 2.77 -9.86 3.27
CA LEU A 74 4.03 -9.19 2.96
C LEU A 74 4.84 -10.07 2.03
N THR A 75 5.31 -9.50 0.92
CA THR A 75 6.14 -10.20 -0.07
C THR A 75 7.48 -9.49 -0.23
N CYS A 76 8.58 -10.23 -0.15
CA CYS A 76 9.90 -9.67 -0.43
C CYS A 76 10.05 -9.47 -1.95
N PRO A 77 10.31 -8.24 -2.43
CA PRO A 77 10.40 -7.95 -3.86
C PRO A 77 11.65 -8.56 -4.53
N HIS A 78 12.62 -9.02 -3.73
CA HIS A 78 13.89 -9.54 -4.24
C HIS A 78 13.93 -11.06 -4.40
N CYS A 79 13.36 -11.81 -3.44
CA CYS A 79 13.42 -13.27 -3.45
C CYS A 79 12.04 -13.93 -3.57
N GLY A 80 10.95 -13.16 -3.53
CA GLY A 80 9.59 -13.67 -3.57
C GLY A 80 9.13 -14.37 -2.29
N GLY A 81 9.89 -14.27 -1.18
CA GLY A 81 9.49 -14.81 0.11
C GLY A 81 8.19 -14.16 0.60
N VAL A 82 7.37 -14.91 1.33
CA VAL A 82 6.02 -14.49 1.73
C VAL A 82 5.82 -14.64 3.22
N ARG A 83 5.23 -13.63 3.84
CA ARG A 83 4.69 -13.67 5.21
C ARG A 83 3.22 -13.31 5.18
N ARG A 84 2.38 -14.29 5.48
CA ARG A 84 0.94 -14.08 5.71
C ARG A 84 0.69 -13.81 7.19
N ILE A 85 -0.13 -12.81 7.47
CA ILE A 85 -0.56 -12.45 8.82
C ILE A 85 -2.09 -12.39 8.79
N ASN A 86 -2.75 -13.24 9.57
CA ASN A 86 -4.21 -13.28 9.66
C ASN A 86 -4.72 -11.93 10.20
N SER A 87 -5.94 -11.54 9.82
CA SER A 87 -6.53 -10.25 10.23
C SER A 87 -8.01 -10.36 10.55
N VAL A 88 -8.40 -11.43 11.24
CA VAL A 88 -9.82 -11.76 11.50
C VAL A 88 -10.21 -11.44 12.95
N THR A 89 -9.32 -11.70 13.90
CA THR A 89 -9.56 -11.63 15.34
C THR A 89 -8.56 -10.71 16.04
N GLU A 90 -8.91 -10.20 17.23
CA GLU A 90 -7.97 -9.44 18.06
C GLU A 90 -6.73 -10.26 18.45
N ASN A 91 -6.87 -11.58 18.60
CA ASN A 91 -5.74 -12.46 18.84
C ASN A 91 -4.73 -12.46 17.69
N ASP A 92 -5.18 -12.27 16.44
CA ASP A 92 -4.27 -12.14 15.30
C ASP A 92 -3.43 -10.86 15.41
N LEU A 93 -4.05 -9.76 15.86
CA LEU A 93 -3.36 -8.50 16.14
C LEU A 93 -2.36 -8.66 17.29
N TYR A 94 -2.77 -9.27 18.40
CA TYR A 94 -1.89 -9.49 19.55
C TYR A 94 -0.73 -10.42 19.22
N ALA A 95 -0.95 -11.45 18.42
CA ALA A 95 0.11 -12.35 17.97
C ALA A 95 1.19 -11.63 17.14
N LEU A 96 0.83 -10.56 16.42
CA LEU A 96 1.81 -9.71 15.75
C LEU A 96 2.48 -8.72 16.72
N ALA A 97 1.70 -8.12 17.62
CA ALA A 97 2.21 -7.14 18.59
C ALA A 97 3.22 -7.73 19.59
N ASP A 98 3.12 -9.04 19.86
CA ASP A 98 4.06 -9.78 20.73
C ASP A 98 5.39 -10.12 20.03
N GLN A 99 5.54 -9.83 18.73
CA GLN A 99 6.78 -10.10 17.99
C GLN A 99 7.74 -8.90 18.07
N ASP A 100 9.04 -9.18 18.23
CA ASP A 100 10.07 -8.13 18.16
C ASP A 100 10.31 -7.63 16.72
N GLU A 101 10.10 -8.51 15.72
CA GLU A 101 10.25 -8.20 14.31
C GLU A 101 9.36 -9.09 13.42
N ILE A 102 9.03 -8.60 12.23
CA ILE A 102 8.34 -9.38 11.21
C ILE A 102 9.38 -10.02 10.29
N ARG A 103 9.42 -11.36 10.29
CA ARG A 103 10.27 -12.13 9.37
C ARG A 103 9.52 -12.65 8.15
N ILE A 104 10.00 -12.28 6.97
CA ILE A 104 9.61 -12.86 5.68
C ILE A 104 10.55 -14.02 5.37
N ARG A 105 9.97 -15.20 5.14
CA ARG A 105 10.72 -16.44 4.85
C ARG A 105 10.49 -16.86 3.41
N ARG A 106 11.49 -17.55 2.83
CA ARG A 106 11.39 -18.18 1.51
C ARG A 106 10.92 -19.63 1.65
#